data_AF-A0A7J4PR74-F1
#
_entry.id   AF-A0A7J4PR74-F1
#
_cell.length_a   1.000
_cell.length_b   1.000
_cell.length_c   1.000
_cell.angle_alpha   90.00
_cell.angle_beta   90.00
_cell.angle_gamma   90.00
#
_symmetry.space_group_name_H-M   'P 1'
#
loop_
_entity.id
_entity.type
_entity.pdbx_description
1 polymer ?
#
loop_
_entity_poly.entity_id
_entity_poly.type
_entity_poly.pdbx_seq_one_letter_code
_entity_poly.pdbx_strand_id
1 'polypeptide(L)'
;MPLRVEIRATFGNARFKCQRCGSCCHHRRPDEFDDLVPPERQAEFWQKSNLIYLTEKDIDKISKKTSLDPEEFVDTLYDEKKGSVRIEDGGKKVILDLPVMKSKDSDGSCVFFKDGKGCSIYPIRPTACRLFPFVVVERSGSQGSIILDIKYNPTCPGMGKGKEPDRKKLEKLVASQFAERMEAIGPRVQRLRMEGKIMPDAAIYRTMPGKRRKIDGGAKRR
;
A
#
# COMPACT_ATOMS: atom_id res chain seq x y z
N MET A 1 24.14 4.12 -8.73
CA MET A 1 23.68 3.24 -9.82
C MET A 1 22.17 3.35 -9.91
N PRO A 2 21.58 3.52 -11.11
CA PRO A 2 20.13 3.54 -11.25
C PRO A 2 19.55 2.20 -10.80
N LEU A 3 18.49 2.24 -9.99
CA LEU A 3 17.76 1.06 -9.54
C LEU A 3 17.17 0.36 -10.78
N ARG A 4 17.65 -0.84 -11.10
CA ARG A 4 17.12 -1.61 -12.23
C ARG A 4 15.85 -2.32 -11.78
N VAL A 5 14.71 -1.89 -12.28
CA VAL A 5 13.39 -2.48 -11.97
C VAL A 5 12.88 -3.22 -13.19
N GLU A 6 12.50 -4.47 -13.01
CA GLU A 6 11.89 -5.30 -14.04
C GLU A 6 10.47 -5.69 -13.62
N ILE A 7 9.50 -5.53 -14.50
CA ILE A 7 8.08 -5.82 -14.23
C ILE A 7 7.66 -6.97 -15.11
N ARG A 8 7.06 -8.01 -14.52
CA ARG A 8 6.68 -9.23 -15.24
C ARG A 8 5.26 -9.65 -14.89
N ALA A 9 4.38 -9.73 -15.89
CA ALA A 9 3.08 -10.38 -15.73
C ALA A 9 3.21 -11.92 -15.79
N THR A 10 3.27 -12.57 -14.62
CA THR A 10 3.57 -14.01 -14.49
C THR A 10 2.33 -14.90 -14.36
N PHE A 11 1.16 -14.43 -14.81
CA PHE A 11 -0.07 -15.21 -14.84
C PHE A 11 -0.40 -15.74 -16.25
N GLY A 12 -1.06 -16.90 -16.31
CA GLY A 12 -1.53 -17.53 -17.56
C GLY A 12 -2.73 -16.80 -18.19
N ASN A 13 -3.63 -17.54 -18.85
CA ASN A 13 -4.84 -16.98 -19.46
C ASN A 13 -5.91 -16.68 -18.39
N ALA A 14 -5.66 -15.62 -17.61
CA ALA A 14 -6.60 -15.13 -16.62
C ALA A 14 -7.65 -14.25 -17.29
N ARG A 15 -8.94 -14.54 -17.11
CA ARG A 15 -10.04 -13.62 -17.47
C ARG A 15 -10.48 -12.86 -16.23
N PHE A 16 -10.76 -11.56 -16.40
CA PHE A 16 -11.26 -10.75 -15.30
C PHE A 16 -12.41 -9.80 -15.70
N LYS A 17 -13.44 -9.73 -14.84
CA LYS A 17 -14.44 -8.65 -14.82
C LYS A 17 -14.81 -8.33 -13.38
N CYS A 18 -14.55 -7.09 -12.95
CA CYS A 18 -14.99 -6.63 -11.63
C CYS A 18 -16.51 -6.80 -11.48
N GLN A 19 -16.93 -7.47 -10.41
CA GLN A 19 -18.34 -7.73 -10.09
C GLN A 19 -18.94 -6.66 -9.16
N ARG A 20 -18.16 -5.63 -8.79
CA ARG A 20 -18.52 -4.61 -7.80
C ARG A 20 -18.98 -5.19 -6.44
N CYS A 21 -18.53 -6.40 -6.10
CA CYS A 21 -18.91 -7.12 -4.89
C CYS A 21 -18.32 -6.58 -3.58
N GLY A 22 -17.35 -5.65 -3.64
CA GLY A 22 -16.70 -5.11 -2.44
C GLY A 22 -15.63 -5.99 -1.81
N SER A 23 -15.30 -7.16 -2.38
CA SER A 23 -14.24 -8.04 -1.82
C SER A 23 -12.89 -7.33 -1.64
N CYS A 24 -12.52 -6.40 -2.53
CA CYS A 24 -11.30 -5.59 -2.40
C CYS A 24 -11.39 -4.47 -1.36
N CYS A 25 -12.60 -4.13 -0.90
CA CYS A 25 -12.83 -3.04 0.05
C CYS A 25 -12.73 -3.50 1.50
N HIS A 26 -12.54 -4.78 1.79
CA HIS A 26 -12.41 -5.29 3.15
C HIS A 26 -10.92 -5.45 3.45
N HIS A 27 -10.37 -4.46 4.16
CA HIS A 27 -8.95 -4.41 4.47
C HIS A 27 -8.63 -5.33 5.65
N ARG A 28 -7.87 -6.39 5.40
CA ARG A 28 -7.26 -7.30 6.34
C ARG A 28 -6.04 -6.63 6.98
N ARG A 29 -6.14 -6.43 8.30
CA ARG A 29 -5.06 -5.99 9.18
C ARG A 29 -4.83 -7.05 10.25
N PRO A 30 -3.88 -7.98 10.04
CA PRO A 30 -3.67 -9.09 10.97
C PRO A 30 -3.14 -8.57 12.32
N ASP A 31 -3.68 -9.11 13.41
CA ASP A 31 -3.36 -8.64 14.76
C ASP A 31 -1.93 -9.01 15.19
N GLU A 32 -1.32 -10.03 14.58
CA GLU A 32 0.02 -10.54 14.92
C GLU A 32 1.21 -9.66 14.50
N PHE A 33 0.97 -8.56 13.79
CA PHE A 33 2.02 -7.60 13.40
C PHE A 33 1.91 -6.33 14.22
N ASP A 34 2.96 -5.91 14.91
CA ASP A 34 2.97 -4.62 15.59
C ASP A 34 2.89 -3.44 14.62
N ASP A 35 2.76 -2.22 15.15
CA ASP A 35 2.67 -0.98 14.36
C ASP A 35 3.88 -0.78 13.45
N LEU A 36 5.04 -1.32 13.83
CA LEU A 36 6.28 -1.32 13.06
C LEU A 36 6.65 -2.75 12.65
N VAL A 37 6.63 -2.99 11.34
CA VAL A 37 6.95 -4.29 10.74
C VAL A 37 8.43 -4.31 10.33
N PRO A 38 9.25 -5.17 10.97
CA PRO A 38 10.68 -5.24 10.68
C PRO A 38 10.95 -5.94 9.32
N PRO A 39 12.13 -5.70 8.69
CA PRO A 39 12.49 -6.26 7.38
C PRO A 39 12.21 -7.75 7.22
N GLU A 40 12.57 -8.56 8.21
CA GLU A 40 12.44 -10.02 8.21
C GLU A 40 10.99 -10.50 8.19
N ARG A 41 10.02 -9.66 8.62
CA ARG A 41 8.59 -9.97 8.61
C ARG A 41 7.83 -9.33 7.44
N GLN A 42 8.46 -8.52 6.60
CA GLN A 42 7.75 -7.79 5.52
C GLN A 42 7.14 -8.70 4.47
N ALA A 43 7.82 -9.80 4.11
CA ALA A 43 7.30 -10.77 3.16
C ALA A 43 6.00 -11.43 3.68
N GLU A 44 5.99 -11.84 4.95
CA GLU A 44 4.80 -12.39 5.61
C GLU A 44 3.69 -11.33 5.72
N PHE A 45 4.05 -10.11 6.10
CA PHE A 45 3.15 -8.98 6.23
C PHE A 45 2.40 -8.66 4.93
N TRP A 46 3.09 -8.62 3.78
CA TRP A 46 2.47 -8.36 2.48
C TRP A 46 1.60 -9.53 2.00
N GLN A 47 1.85 -10.76 2.45
CA GLN A 47 0.99 -11.90 2.15
C GLN A 47 -0.28 -11.91 2.99
N LYS A 48 -0.18 -11.51 4.26
CA LYS A 48 -1.28 -11.58 5.22
C LYS A 48 -2.12 -10.31 5.29
N SER A 49 -1.61 -9.16 4.89
CA SER A 49 -2.36 -7.90 4.81
C SER A 49 -2.77 -7.59 3.36
N ASN A 50 -3.77 -6.72 3.18
CA ASN A 50 -4.14 -6.17 1.88
C ASN A 50 -4.33 -4.64 1.97
N LEU A 51 -3.38 -3.97 2.61
CA LEU A 51 -3.39 -2.51 2.71
C LEU A 51 -3.41 -1.88 1.31
N ILE A 52 -4.28 -0.89 1.13
CA ILE A 52 -4.38 -0.14 -0.12
C ILE A 52 -3.50 1.09 0.00
N TYR A 53 -2.24 0.96 -0.40
CA TYR A 53 -1.31 2.08 -0.45
C TYR A 53 -1.75 3.15 -1.44
N LEU A 54 -1.67 4.41 -1.01
CA LEU A 54 -2.00 5.60 -1.78
C LEU A 54 -0.72 6.31 -2.19
N THR A 55 -0.69 6.87 -3.39
CA THR A 55 0.34 7.85 -3.79
C THR A 55 -0.17 9.25 -3.47
N GLU A 56 0.72 10.25 -3.43
CA GLU A 56 0.30 11.65 -3.27
C GLU A 56 -0.71 12.06 -4.35
N LYS A 57 -0.52 11.60 -5.60
CA LYS A 57 -1.45 11.86 -6.70
C LYS A 57 -2.81 11.21 -6.47
N ASP A 58 -2.85 10.01 -5.89
CA ASP A 58 -4.12 9.36 -5.52
C ASP A 58 -4.85 10.19 -4.45
N ILE A 59 -4.13 10.66 -3.42
CA ILE A 59 -4.68 11.51 -2.34
C ILE A 59 -5.24 12.82 -2.93
N ASP A 60 -4.41 13.57 -3.66
CA ASP A 60 -4.79 14.87 -4.24
C ASP A 60 -5.99 14.72 -5.19
N LYS A 61 -6.02 13.63 -5.99
CA LYS A 61 -7.14 13.35 -6.90
C LYS A 61 -8.44 13.04 -6.15
N ILE A 62 -8.37 12.26 -5.07
CA ILE A 62 -9.55 11.93 -4.25
C ILE A 62 -10.07 13.20 -3.58
N SER A 63 -9.22 13.97 -2.90
CA SER A 63 -9.61 15.23 -2.26
C SER A 63 -10.24 16.19 -3.27
N LYS A 64 -9.62 16.42 -4.42
CA LYS A 64 -10.16 17.31 -5.46
C LYS A 64 -11.53 16.88 -5.99
N LYS A 65 -11.82 15.59 -6.05
CA LYS A 65 -13.06 15.05 -6.65
C LYS A 65 -14.17 14.79 -5.63
N THR A 66 -13.82 14.68 -4.36
CA THR A 66 -14.78 14.38 -3.28
C THR A 66 -14.98 15.55 -2.34
N SER A 67 -14.10 16.56 -2.39
CA SER A 67 -14.00 17.66 -1.42
C SER A 67 -13.71 17.21 0.01
N LEU A 68 -13.29 15.96 0.21
CA LEU A 68 -12.91 15.43 1.52
C LEU A 68 -11.46 15.78 1.86
N ASP A 69 -11.23 16.02 3.14
CA ASP A 69 -9.89 16.18 3.67
C ASP A 69 -9.15 14.83 3.72
N PRO A 70 -7.83 14.78 3.46
CA PRO A 70 -7.04 13.56 3.62
C PRO A 70 -7.25 12.83 4.95
N GLU A 71 -7.49 13.52 6.06
CA GLU A 71 -7.77 12.90 7.38
C GLU A 71 -8.99 11.96 7.37
N GLU A 72 -9.94 12.19 6.46
CA GLU A 72 -11.17 11.42 6.37
C GLU A 72 -10.99 10.08 5.68
N PHE A 73 -9.97 9.93 4.83
CA PHE A 73 -9.79 8.74 3.99
C PHE A 73 -8.37 8.18 3.90
N VAL A 74 -7.38 8.90 4.42
CA VAL A 74 -5.99 8.45 4.51
C VAL A 74 -5.70 8.04 5.93
N ASP A 75 -4.95 6.95 6.05
CA ASP A 75 -4.48 6.41 7.30
C ASP A 75 -2.97 6.21 7.24
N THR A 76 -2.31 6.58 8.33
CA THR A 76 -0.86 6.64 8.50
C THR A 76 -0.59 6.39 9.98
N LEU A 77 0.60 5.86 10.32
CA LEU A 77 0.95 5.65 11.73
C LEU A 77 1.24 6.98 12.43
N TYR A 78 1.79 7.95 11.69
CA TYR A 78 2.08 9.31 12.15
C TYR A 78 1.21 10.34 11.44
N ASP A 79 1.28 11.60 11.85
CA ASP A 79 0.35 12.65 11.41
C ASP A 79 0.49 13.03 9.91
N GLU A 80 1.65 12.78 9.30
CA GLU A 80 1.94 13.14 7.90
C GLU A 80 1.15 12.28 6.88
N LYS A 81 -0.02 12.76 6.42
CA LYS A 81 -0.89 12.02 5.47
C LYS A 81 -0.33 11.80 4.07
N LYS A 82 0.73 12.50 3.67
CA LYS A 82 1.44 12.22 2.41
C LYS A 82 2.58 11.21 2.57
N GLY A 83 2.72 10.64 3.76
CA GLY A 83 3.77 9.72 4.13
C GLY A 83 4.98 10.42 4.72
N SER A 84 5.77 9.67 5.50
CA SER A 84 6.93 10.19 6.20
C SER A 84 8.08 9.19 6.24
N VAL A 85 9.29 9.75 6.44
CA VAL A 85 10.50 8.98 6.73
C VAL A 85 10.98 9.42 8.10
N ARG A 86 11.03 8.48 9.04
CA ARG A 86 11.56 8.70 10.38
C ARG A 86 12.83 7.90 10.59
N ILE A 87 13.74 8.47 11.35
CA ILE A 87 15.01 7.85 11.72
C ILE A 87 15.03 7.74 13.23
N GLU A 88 15.25 6.53 13.70
CA GLU A 88 15.37 6.18 15.12
C GLU A 88 16.71 5.46 15.37
N ASP A 89 16.98 5.16 16.64
CA ASP A 89 18.13 4.36 17.08
C ASP A 89 19.48 4.86 16.53
N GLY A 90 19.65 6.18 16.54
CA GLY A 90 20.90 6.82 16.07
C GLY A 90 21.20 6.60 14.58
N GLY A 91 20.18 6.34 13.76
CA GLY A 91 20.36 6.11 12.32
C GLY A 91 20.28 4.65 11.89
N LYS A 92 20.13 3.72 12.84
CA LYS A 92 20.03 2.28 12.57
C LYS A 92 18.63 1.84 12.16
N LYS A 93 17.62 2.65 12.44
CA LYS A 93 16.22 2.32 12.17
C LYS A 93 15.59 3.38 11.27
N VAL A 94 15.16 2.97 10.09
CA VAL A 94 14.45 3.83 9.12
C VAL A 94 13.02 3.37 9.04
N ILE A 95 12.07 4.20 9.48
CA ILE A 95 10.64 3.89 9.41
C ILE A 95 10.04 4.59 8.20
N LEU A 96 9.45 3.80 7.32
CA LEU A 96 8.75 4.29 6.13
C LEU A 96 7.25 4.21 6.38
N ASP A 97 6.67 5.34 6.79
CA ASP A 97 5.24 5.48 6.99
C ASP A 97 4.57 5.87 5.68
N LEU A 98 3.91 4.91 5.07
CA LEU A 98 3.27 5.07 3.77
C LEU A 98 1.77 5.24 3.95
N PRO A 99 1.13 6.22 3.28
CA PRO A 99 -0.29 6.42 3.42
C PRO A 99 -1.07 5.26 2.80
N VAL A 100 -2.10 4.82 3.52
CA VAL A 100 -3.02 3.79 3.06
C VAL A 100 -4.46 4.28 3.13
N MET A 101 -5.35 3.60 2.41
CA MET A 101 -6.78 3.85 2.52
C MET A 101 -7.30 3.52 3.92
N LYS A 102 -7.96 4.50 4.53
CA LYS A 102 -8.62 4.36 5.82
C LYS A 102 -9.75 3.35 5.78
N SER A 103 -9.96 2.70 6.91
CA SER A 103 -11.06 1.76 7.11
C SER A 103 -12.01 2.29 8.16
N LYS A 104 -13.26 1.85 8.10
CA LYS A 104 -14.25 2.16 9.12
C LYS A 104 -13.95 1.39 10.38
N ASP A 105 -14.11 2.06 11.51
CA ASP A 105 -13.96 1.46 12.83
C ASP A 105 -15.06 0.45 13.14
N SER A 106 -16.19 0.46 12.43
CA SER A 106 -17.29 -0.49 12.63
C SER A 106 -16.95 -1.90 12.13
N ASP A 107 -16.51 -2.02 10.88
CA ASP A 107 -16.41 -3.30 10.17
C ASP A 107 -15.08 -3.54 9.47
N GLY A 108 -14.14 -2.58 9.51
CA GLY A 108 -12.85 -2.70 8.82
C GLY A 108 -12.95 -2.56 7.29
N SER A 109 -14.13 -2.24 6.75
CA SER A 109 -14.31 -1.93 5.33
C SER A 109 -13.73 -0.55 4.99
N CYS A 110 -13.36 -0.34 3.74
CA CYS A 110 -12.93 0.96 3.21
C CYS A 110 -14.00 2.02 3.49
N VAL A 111 -13.57 3.24 3.87
CA VAL A 111 -14.48 4.38 4.12
C VAL A 111 -15.39 4.71 2.92
N PHE A 112 -14.95 4.41 1.70
CA PHE A 112 -15.74 4.62 0.48
C PHE A 112 -16.64 3.44 0.08
N PHE A 113 -16.61 2.32 0.82
CA PHE A 113 -17.50 1.20 0.54
C PHE A 113 -18.88 1.45 1.15
N LYS A 114 -19.93 1.29 0.34
CA LYS A 114 -21.31 1.34 0.78
C LYS A 114 -21.95 -0.02 0.51
N ASP A 115 -22.46 -0.65 1.55
CA ASP A 115 -23.10 -1.96 1.42
C ASP A 115 -24.27 -1.91 0.42
N GLY A 116 -24.42 -2.96 -0.39
CA GLY A 116 -25.35 -3.01 -1.53
C GLY A 116 -25.08 -2.04 -2.70
N LYS A 117 -24.23 -1.00 -2.53
CA LYS A 117 -23.94 0.03 -3.56
C LYS A 117 -22.51 -0.05 -4.12
N GLY A 118 -21.59 -0.69 -3.40
CA GLY A 118 -20.18 -0.80 -3.75
C GLY A 118 -19.36 0.45 -3.44
N CYS A 119 -18.22 0.61 -4.10
CA CYS A 119 -17.32 1.75 -3.92
C CYS A 119 -17.95 3.05 -4.45
N SER A 120 -18.11 4.06 -3.59
CA SER A 120 -18.66 5.38 -3.95
C SER A 120 -17.74 6.18 -4.87
N ILE A 121 -16.42 5.95 -4.80
CA ILE A 121 -15.42 6.61 -5.64
C ILE A 121 -14.95 5.74 -6.82
N TYR A 122 -15.77 4.78 -7.27
CA TYR A 122 -15.38 3.79 -8.29
C TYR A 122 -14.67 4.38 -9.54
N PRO A 123 -15.12 5.51 -10.12
CA PRO A 123 -14.46 6.12 -11.29
C PRO A 123 -13.05 6.68 -11.01
N ILE A 124 -12.82 7.15 -9.79
CA ILE A 124 -11.58 7.83 -9.40
C ILE A 124 -10.65 6.99 -8.52
N ARG A 125 -11.03 5.73 -8.21
CA ARG A 125 -10.28 4.74 -7.40
C ARG A 125 -8.75 4.88 -7.50
N PRO A 126 -8.00 4.70 -6.40
CA PRO A 126 -6.54 4.77 -6.45
C PRO A 126 -5.93 3.68 -7.33
N THR A 127 -4.66 3.81 -7.68
CA THR A 127 -3.98 2.87 -8.58
C THR A 127 -3.97 1.45 -8.03
N ALA A 128 -3.73 1.28 -6.72
CA ALA A 128 -3.85 -0.02 -6.03
C ALA A 128 -5.24 -0.67 -6.23
N CYS A 129 -6.32 0.09 -6.11
CA CYS A 129 -7.69 -0.38 -6.33
C CYS A 129 -8.00 -0.73 -7.79
N ARG A 130 -7.32 -0.08 -8.75
CA ARG A 130 -7.45 -0.40 -10.19
C ARG A 130 -6.69 -1.66 -10.56
N LEU A 131 -5.58 -1.93 -9.87
CA LEU A 131 -4.77 -3.13 -10.05
C LEU A 131 -5.48 -4.39 -9.53
N PHE A 132 -6.23 -4.31 -8.43
CA PHE A 132 -6.95 -5.48 -7.90
C PHE A 132 -7.87 -6.14 -8.96
N PRO A 133 -7.83 -7.48 -9.11
CA PRO A 133 -7.22 -8.48 -8.25
C PRO A 133 -5.77 -8.81 -8.58
N PHE A 134 -5.13 -8.08 -9.49
CA PHE A 134 -3.71 -8.25 -9.80
C PHE A 134 -2.86 -7.65 -8.68
N VAL A 135 -2.01 -8.47 -8.10
CA VAL A 135 -1.16 -8.13 -6.95
C VAL A 135 0.30 -8.18 -7.36
N VAL A 136 1.11 -7.29 -6.80
CA VAL A 136 2.54 -7.21 -7.10
C VAL A 136 3.32 -7.91 -5.98
N VAL A 137 4.16 -8.86 -6.35
CA VAL A 137 5.12 -9.49 -5.45
C VAL A 137 6.50 -8.97 -5.82
N GLU A 138 7.15 -8.31 -4.86
CA GLU A 138 8.51 -7.79 -5.03
C GLU A 138 9.52 -8.89 -4.70
N ARG A 139 10.53 -9.06 -5.55
CA ARG A 139 11.66 -9.99 -5.33
C ARG A 139 12.97 -9.32 -5.69
N SER A 140 14.03 -9.66 -4.96
CA SER A 140 15.39 -9.27 -5.32
C SER A 140 15.86 -10.09 -6.53
N GLY A 141 16.28 -9.41 -7.59
CA GLY A 141 16.92 -10.01 -8.76
C GLY A 141 18.44 -9.96 -8.67
N SER A 142 19.10 -10.45 -9.73
CA SER A 142 20.56 -10.47 -9.84
C SER A 142 21.16 -9.06 -9.81
N GLN A 143 22.31 -8.88 -9.17
CA GLN A 143 23.03 -7.60 -9.10
C GLN A 143 22.21 -6.44 -8.49
N GLY A 144 21.30 -6.74 -7.56
CA GLY A 144 20.52 -5.73 -6.85
C GLY A 144 19.36 -5.14 -7.65
N SER A 145 18.92 -5.80 -8.73
CA SER A 145 17.68 -5.43 -9.42
C SER A 145 16.45 -5.77 -8.57
N ILE A 146 15.35 -5.07 -8.81
CA ILE A 146 14.04 -5.39 -8.23
C ILE A 146 13.17 -6.00 -9.32
N ILE A 147 12.59 -7.15 -9.04
CA ILE A 147 11.61 -7.81 -9.91
C ILE A 147 10.23 -7.62 -9.28
N LEU A 148 9.30 -7.04 -10.05
CA LEU A 148 7.91 -6.84 -9.69
C LEU A 148 7.05 -7.84 -10.46
N ASP A 149 6.73 -8.96 -9.83
CA ASP A 149 5.89 -10.01 -10.42
C ASP A 149 4.43 -9.72 -10.20
N ILE A 150 3.70 -9.51 -11.28
CA ILE A 150 2.25 -9.36 -11.25
C ILE A 150 1.63 -10.75 -11.22
N LYS A 151 0.97 -11.07 -10.11
CA LYS A 151 0.12 -12.25 -9.91
C LYS A 151 -1.33 -11.80 -9.77
N TYR A 152 -2.24 -12.70 -9.43
CA TYR A 152 -3.62 -12.34 -9.11
C TYR A 152 -4.10 -13.05 -7.84
N ASN A 153 -5.09 -12.45 -7.16
CA ASN A 153 -5.80 -13.09 -6.07
C ASN A 153 -6.88 -14.04 -6.63
N PRO A 154 -6.72 -15.38 -6.51
CA PRO A 154 -7.67 -16.35 -7.05
C PRO A 154 -9.02 -16.32 -6.35
N THR A 155 -9.11 -15.80 -5.12
CA THR A 155 -10.37 -15.75 -4.36
C THR A 155 -11.27 -14.60 -4.79
N CYS A 156 -10.83 -13.74 -5.72
CA CYS A 156 -11.65 -12.64 -6.20
C CYS A 156 -12.83 -13.17 -7.04
N PRO A 157 -14.09 -12.82 -6.72
CA PRO A 157 -15.28 -13.29 -7.45
C PRO A 157 -15.38 -12.87 -8.92
N GLY A 158 -14.48 -11.98 -9.36
CA GLY A 158 -14.36 -11.53 -10.75
C GLY A 158 -13.38 -12.34 -11.60
N MET A 159 -12.57 -13.21 -11.00
CA MET A 159 -11.65 -14.09 -11.72
C MET A 159 -12.42 -15.13 -12.55
N GLY A 160 -11.88 -15.47 -13.72
CA GLY A 160 -12.52 -16.38 -14.69
C GLY A 160 -13.64 -15.74 -15.50
N LYS A 161 -14.07 -14.52 -15.16
CA LYS A 161 -15.16 -13.80 -15.85
C LYS A 161 -14.59 -12.76 -16.81
N GLY A 162 -15.34 -12.34 -17.83
CA GLY A 162 -14.95 -11.18 -18.65
C GLY A 162 -13.90 -11.48 -19.72
N LYS A 163 -13.01 -10.52 -19.99
CA LYS A 163 -11.96 -10.61 -21.01
C LYS A 163 -10.61 -10.82 -20.34
N GLU A 164 -9.61 -11.22 -21.13
CA GLU A 164 -8.23 -11.20 -20.66
C GLU A 164 -7.79 -9.75 -20.38
N PRO A 165 -7.11 -9.48 -19.26
CA PRO A 165 -6.61 -8.16 -18.94
C PRO A 165 -5.48 -7.79 -19.89
N ASP A 166 -5.40 -6.51 -20.24
CA ASP A 166 -4.25 -5.99 -20.98
C ASP A 166 -3.01 -6.00 -20.09
N ARG A 167 -2.08 -6.92 -20.37
CA ARG A 167 -0.81 -7.08 -19.64
C ARG A 167 0.03 -5.80 -19.65
N LYS A 168 0.15 -5.14 -20.81
CA LYS A 168 0.92 -3.90 -20.94
C LYS A 168 0.30 -2.79 -20.09
N LYS A 169 -1.03 -2.74 -20.03
CA LYS A 169 -1.73 -1.77 -19.16
C LYS A 169 -1.50 -2.05 -17.69
N LEU A 170 -1.50 -3.32 -17.26
CA LEU A 170 -1.18 -3.70 -15.88
C LEU A 170 0.26 -3.35 -15.52
N GLU A 171 1.22 -3.69 -16.37
CA GLU A 171 2.63 -3.36 -16.20
C GLU A 171 2.85 -1.85 -16.08
N LYS A 172 2.17 -1.05 -16.91
CA LYS A 172 2.19 0.43 -16.80
C LYS A 172 1.64 0.93 -15.47
N LEU A 173 0.52 0.37 -15.00
CA LEU A 173 -0.06 0.76 -13.71
C LEU A 173 0.89 0.42 -12.55
N VAL A 174 1.52 -0.75 -12.59
CA VAL A 174 2.53 -1.16 -11.59
C VAL A 174 3.76 -0.25 -11.66
N ALA A 175 4.27 0.04 -12.85
CA ALA A 175 5.39 0.94 -13.05
C ALA A 175 5.11 2.34 -12.49
N SER A 176 3.95 2.92 -12.82
CA SER A 176 3.54 4.24 -12.33
C SER A 176 3.40 4.24 -10.81
N GLN A 177 2.75 3.22 -10.23
CA GLN A 177 2.59 3.14 -8.77
C GLN A 177 3.95 3.00 -8.07
N PHE A 178 4.84 2.16 -8.60
CA PHE A 178 6.17 1.96 -8.04
C PHE A 178 7.02 3.25 -8.13
N ALA A 179 7.05 3.87 -9.31
CA ALA A 179 7.80 5.11 -9.53
C ALA A 179 7.31 6.23 -8.62
N GLU A 180 5.99 6.44 -8.49
CA GLU A 180 5.42 7.49 -7.64
C GLU A 180 5.74 7.27 -6.15
N ARG A 181 5.68 6.02 -5.67
CA ARG A 181 6.06 5.70 -4.28
C ARG A 181 7.55 5.94 -4.03
N MET A 182 8.39 5.60 -5.01
CA MET A 182 9.83 5.82 -4.93
C MET A 182 10.20 7.30 -5.04
N GLU A 183 9.46 8.10 -5.82
CA GLU A 183 9.67 9.54 -5.94
C GLU A 183 9.33 10.28 -4.65
N ALA A 184 8.26 9.87 -3.96
CA ALA A 184 7.85 10.49 -2.69
C ALA A 184 8.88 10.27 -1.56
N ILE A 185 9.50 9.08 -1.50
CA ILE A 185 10.41 8.71 -0.38
C ILE A 185 11.89 8.81 -0.76
N GLY A 186 12.23 8.43 -1.98
CA GLY A 186 13.60 8.20 -2.45
C GLY A 186 14.52 9.40 -2.24
N PRO A 187 14.16 10.62 -2.68
CA PRO A 187 14.95 11.82 -2.46
C PRO A 187 15.18 12.12 -0.98
N ARG A 188 14.18 11.92 -0.12
CA ARG A 188 14.28 12.13 1.34
C ARG A 188 15.24 11.12 1.96
N VAL A 189 15.09 9.83 1.65
CA VAL A 189 16.00 8.77 2.15
C VAL A 189 17.43 8.98 1.65
N GLN A 190 17.62 9.31 0.37
CA GLN A 190 18.93 9.56 -0.20
C GLN A 190 19.62 10.75 0.46
N ARG A 191 18.89 11.86 0.67
CA ARG A 191 19.40 13.04 1.38
C ARG A 191 19.84 12.68 2.80
N LEU A 192 19.01 11.97 3.54
CA LEU A 192 19.31 11.55 4.92
C LEU A 192 20.51 10.60 5.00
N ARG A 193 20.73 9.75 3.98
CA ARG A 193 21.95 8.94 3.85
C ARG A 193 23.18 9.80 3.58
N MET A 194 23.10 10.78 2.67
CA MET A 194 24.23 11.68 2.37
C MET A 194 24.60 12.57 3.56
N GLU A 195 23.62 12.95 4.38
CA GLU A 195 23.83 13.69 5.64
C GLU A 195 24.39 12.81 6.77
N GLY A 196 24.63 11.51 6.55
CA GLY A 196 25.13 10.59 7.57
C GLY A 196 24.10 10.24 8.65
N LYS A 197 22.84 10.61 8.47
CA LYS A 197 21.76 10.34 9.44
C LYS A 197 21.24 8.90 9.37
N ILE A 198 21.47 8.20 8.25
CA ILE A 198 21.10 6.79 8.07
C ILE A 198 22.39 5.98 7.97
N MET A 199 22.53 4.99 8.86
CA MET A 199 23.67 4.10 8.83
C MET A 199 23.61 3.15 7.62
N PRO A 200 24.77 2.67 7.10
CA PRO A 200 24.81 1.77 5.96
C PRO A 200 24.01 0.47 6.14
N ASP A 201 23.96 -0.04 7.37
CA ASP A 201 23.29 -1.26 7.81
C ASP A 201 21.88 -1.00 8.39
N ALA A 202 21.35 0.21 8.21
CA ALA A 202 20.07 0.58 8.80
C ALA A 202 18.92 -0.33 8.32
N ALA A 203 18.17 -0.86 9.27
CA ALA A 203 16.98 -1.65 9.02
C ALA A 203 15.80 -0.77 8.61
N ILE A 204 15.13 -1.14 7.53
CA ILE A 204 13.96 -0.42 7.00
C ILE A 204 12.69 -1.07 7.53
N TYR A 205 11.94 -0.36 8.38
CA TYR A 205 10.66 -0.78 8.92
C TYR A 205 9.51 -0.23 8.07
N ARG A 206 8.43 -1.00 7.96
CA ARG A 206 7.14 -0.55 7.39
C ARG A 206 6.14 -0.31 8.49
N THR A 207 5.20 0.59 8.28
CA THR A 207 4.12 0.85 9.25
C THR A 207 2.89 0.00 8.97
N MET A 208 2.13 -0.29 10.03
CA MET A 208 0.83 -0.96 9.99
C MET A 208 -0.28 -0.04 10.50
N PRO A 209 -0.67 0.98 9.72
CA PRO A 209 -1.71 1.94 10.11
C PRO A 209 -3.11 1.31 10.14
N GLY A 210 -4.00 1.91 10.94
CA GLY A 210 -5.40 1.51 11.02
C GLY A 210 -5.68 0.27 11.85
N LYS A 211 -4.71 -0.17 12.67
CA LYS A 211 -5.03 -1.08 13.78
C LYS A 211 -6.01 -0.37 14.72
N ARG A 212 -7.12 -1.04 15.05
CA ARG A 212 -7.94 -0.60 16.18
C ARG A 212 -7.06 -0.71 17.41
N ARG A 213 -6.63 0.42 17.96
CA ARG A 213 -5.93 0.42 19.25
C ARG A 213 -6.82 -0.33 20.22
N LYS A 214 -6.31 -1.41 20.82
CA LYS A 214 -6.99 -1.97 21.99
C LYS A 214 -7.15 -0.81 22.95
N ILE A 215 -8.38 -0.55 23.41
CA ILE A 215 -8.59 0.35 24.54
C ILE A 215 -7.98 -0.40 25.71
N ASP A 216 -6.68 -0.22 25.90
CA ASP A 216 -6.02 -0.66 27.12
C ASP A 216 -6.64 0.17 28.22
N GLY A 217 -7.47 -0.49 29.02
CA GLY A 217 -8.08 0.11 30.18
C GLY A 217 -6.99 0.69 31.08
N GLY A 218 -7.08 2.00 31.32
CA GLY A 218 -6.41 2.64 32.45
C GLY A 218 -5.24 3.54 32.09
N ALA A 219 -5.55 4.78 31.70
CA ALA A 219 -4.84 5.95 32.23
C ALA A 219 -5.85 7.09 32.34
N LYS A 220 -6.31 7.34 33.57
CA LYS A 220 -7.11 8.51 33.93
C LYS A 220 -6.35 9.76 33.47
N ARG A 221 -7.00 10.58 32.64
CA ARG A 221 -6.63 11.99 32.47
C ARG A 221 -6.73 12.66 33.84
N ARG A 222 -5.64 13.25 34.31
CA ARG A 222 -5.65 14.38 35.23
C ARG A 222 -5.14 15.58 34.44
#